data_AF-A0A9E5HZH3-F1
#
_entry.id   AF-A0A9E5HZH3-F1
#
_cell.length_a   1.000
_cell.length_b   1.000
_cell.length_c   1.000
_cell.angle_alpha   90.00
_cell.angle_beta   90.00
_cell.angle_gamma   90.00
#
_symmetry.space_group_name_H-M   'P 1'
#
loop_
_entity.id
_entity.type
_entity.pdbx_description
1 polymer ?
#
loop_
_entity_poly.entity_id
_entity_poly.type
_entity_poly.pdbx_seq_one_letter_code
_entity_poly.pdbx_strand_id
1 'polypeptide(L)'
;MRLQIEGGTEVHRRHCRQFARFFSNRFFSKDLNKQILVKLKLTKKDIGYDDDCAYVEWMDNNRQPRKFVINIYTTSNPSLRYIISTLAHEMVHVKQFVKNELIDLPSTNYNVSVFKNKKYNLNRVAYYDQPWEIEAFGRERGLTREYFEKVKLAKKLLKRPVDF
;
A
#
# COMPACT_ATOMS: atom_id res chain seq x y z
N MET A 1 8.65 -9.36 5.41
CA MET A 1 7.25 -9.35 4.94
C MET A 1 7.19 -10.32 3.81
N ARG A 2 6.20 -11.20 3.82
CA ARG A 2 5.94 -12.11 2.72
C ARG A 2 4.93 -11.46 1.79
N LEU A 3 5.31 -11.29 0.52
CA LEU A 3 4.43 -10.75 -0.52
C LEU A 3 4.05 -11.88 -1.48
N GLN A 4 2.76 -12.14 -1.63
CA GLN A 4 2.19 -12.99 -2.68
C GLN A 4 1.55 -12.08 -3.72
N ILE A 5 1.75 -12.33 -5.01
CA ILE A 5 1.23 -11.47 -6.09
C ILE A 5 0.44 -12.30 -7.09
N GLU A 6 -0.78 -11.88 -7.38
CA GLU A 6 -1.67 -12.42 -8.40
C GLU A 6 -1.90 -11.36 -9.49
N GLY A 7 -1.84 -11.77 -10.77
CA GLY A 7 -1.95 -10.86 -11.91
C GLY A 7 -0.68 -10.07 -12.26
N GLY A 8 -0.82 -9.19 -13.25
CA GLY A 8 0.26 -8.35 -13.79
C GLY A 8 1.36 -9.09 -14.57
N THR A 9 2.23 -8.32 -15.21
CA THR A 9 3.39 -8.85 -15.96
C THR A 9 4.51 -9.29 -15.00
N GLU A 10 5.51 -10.00 -15.51
CA GLU A 10 6.70 -10.33 -14.72
C GLU A 10 7.44 -9.09 -14.21
N VAL A 11 7.55 -8.05 -15.06
CA VAL A 11 8.16 -6.76 -14.70
C VAL A 11 7.40 -6.10 -13.55
N HIS A 12 6.06 -6.06 -13.60
CA HIS A 12 5.24 -5.52 -12.50
C HIS A 12 5.50 -6.29 -11.21
N ARG A 13 5.39 -7.62 -11.26
CA ARG A 13 5.59 -8.49 -10.09
C ARG A 13 6.97 -8.30 -9.46
N ARG A 14 8.01 -8.19 -10.29
CA ARG A 14 9.38 -7.92 -9.83
C ARG A 14 9.49 -6.60 -9.08
N HIS A 15 9.04 -5.50 -9.68
CA HIS A 15 9.11 -4.19 -9.06
C HIS A 15 8.25 -4.10 -7.79
N CYS A 16 7.06 -4.72 -7.76
CA CYS A 16 6.25 -4.79 -6.54
C CYS A 16 6.97 -5.50 -5.38
N ARG A 17 7.68 -6.61 -5.66
CA ARG A 17 8.50 -7.29 -4.63
C ARG A 17 9.63 -6.41 -4.12
N GLN A 18 10.36 -5.76 -5.01
CA GLN A 18 11.45 -4.86 -4.64
C GLN A 18 10.93 -3.66 -3.85
N PHE A 19 9.81 -3.06 -4.28
CA PHE A 19 9.19 -1.95 -3.58
C PHE A 19 8.71 -2.36 -2.19
N ALA A 20 8.05 -3.50 -2.04
CA ALA A 20 7.61 -4.00 -0.73
C ALA A 20 8.80 -4.28 0.22
N ARG A 21 9.92 -4.79 -0.30
CA ARG A 21 11.17 -4.93 0.47
C ARG A 21 11.73 -3.57 0.90
N PHE A 22 11.87 -2.64 -0.04
CA PHE A 22 12.30 -1.26 0.21
C PHE A 22 11.45 -0.59 1.29
N PHE A 23 10.14 -0.67 1.17
CA PHE A 23 9.18 -0.11 2.12
C PHE A 23 9.29 -0.79 3.48
N SER A 24 9.24 -2.12 3.51
CA SER A 24 9.19 -2.88 4.77
C SER A 24 10.45 -2.72 5.60
N ASN A 25 11.62 -2.67 4.97
CA ASN A 25 12.91 -2.44 5.64
C ASN A 25 13.01 -1.04 6.25
N ARG A 26 12.26 -0.07 5.72
CA ARG A 26 12.23 1.30 6.25
C ARG A 26 11.28 1.45 7.43
N PHE A 27 10.11 0.83 7.38
CA PHE A 27 9.03 1.12 8.34
C PHE A 27 8.85 0.07 9.44
N PHE A 28 9.37 -1.15 9.27
CA PHE A 28 9.19 -2.25 10.22
C PHE A 28 10.52 -2.77 10.76
N SER A 29 10.55 -3.16 12.03
CA SER A 29 11.67 -3.91 12.59
C SER A 29 11.79 -5.29 11.92
N LYS A 30 12.97 -5.91 11.98
CA LYS A 30 13.19 -7.23 11.37
C LYS A 30 12.18 -8.28 11.84
N ASP A 31 11.82 -8.28 13.12
CA ASP A 31 10.89 -9.28 13.68
C ASP A 31 9.45 -9.01 13.33
N LEU A 32 9.02 -7.75 13.37
CA LEU A 32 7.69 -7.37 12.90
C LEU A 32 7.54 -7.69 11.41
N ASN A 33 8.58 -7.43 10.62
CA ASN A 33 8.58 -7.69 9.19
C ASN A 33 8.32 -9.17 8.87
N LYS A 34 8.81 -10.12 9.68
CA LYS A 34 8.58 -11.57 9.48
C LYS A 34 7.11 -11.98 9.66
N GLN A 35 6.35 -11.23 10.45
CA GLN A 35 4.96 -11.54 10.77
C GLN A 35 3.97 -11.05 9.70
N ILE A 36 4.38 -10.07 8.89
CA ILE A 36 3.47 -9.43 7.92
C ILE A 36 3.38 -10.26 6.63
N LEU A 37 2.15 -10.62 6.26
CA LEU A 37 1.78 -11.24 4.99
C LEU A 37 0.88 -10.28 4.20
N VAL A 38 1.27 -9.97 2.97
CA VAL A 38 0.47 -9.18 2.03
C VAL A 38 0.20 -10.03 0.79
N LYS A 39 -1.06 -10.12 0.38
CA LYS A 39 -1.50 -10.64 -0.92
C LYS A 39 -1.85 -9.46 -1.81
N LEU A 40 -1.05 -9.21 -2.84
CA LEU A 40 -1.30 -8.17 -3.84
C LEU A 40 -2.01 -8.77 -5.04
N LYS A 41 -3.18 -8.26 -5.38
CA LYS A 41 -3.96 -8.61 -6.57
C LYS A 41 -3.94 -7.45 -7.55
N LEU A 42 -3.52 -7.71 -8.79
CA LEU A 42 -3.59 -6.77 -9.89
C LEU A 42 -4.76 -7.19 -10.79
N THR A 43 -5.92 -6.58 -10.56
CA THR A 43 -7.20 -7.00 -11.15
C THR A 43 -7.55 -6.10 -12.32
N LYS A 44 -7.83 -6.68 -13.49
CA LYS A 44 -8.32 -5.92 -14.63
C LYS A 44 -9.77 -5.49 -14.39
N LYS A 45 -10.02 -4.18 -14.40
CA LYS A 45 -11.36 -3.60 -14.30
C LYS A 45 -11.34 -2.30 -15.08
N ASP A 46 -12.40 -2.02 -15.84
CA ASP A 46 -12.63 -0.69 -16.37
C ASP A 46 -13.08 0.19 -15.21
N ILE A 47 -12.20 1.10 -14.81
CA ILE A 47 -12.36 1.96 -13.64
C ILE A 47 -13.10 3.22 -14.11
N GLY A 48 -14.27 3.49 -13.54
CA GLY A 48 -14.97 4.76 -13.73
C GLY A 48 -14.23 5.93 -13.06
N TYR A 49 -14.66 7.17 -13.31
CA TYR A 49 -14.07 8.35 -12.69
C TYR A 49 -14.24 8.37 -11.15
N ASP A 50 -15.34 7.80 -10.65
CA ASP A 50 -15.69 7.76 -9.23
C ASP A 50 -15.31 6.43 -8.54
N ASP A 51 -14.68 5.50 -9.26
CA ASP A 51 -14.29 4.21 -8.71
C ASP A 51 -12.96 4.31 -7.94
N ASP A 52 -12.89 3.67 -6.79
CA ASP A 52 -11.63 3.49 -6.06
C ASP A 52 -10.60 2.77 -6.95
N CYS A 53 -9.39 3.32 -7.04
CA CYS A 53 -8.31 2.74 -7.83
C CYS A 53 -7.69 1.49 -7.18
N ALA A 54 -7.78 1.41 -5.85
CA ALA A 54 -7.30 0.28 -5.05
C ALA A 54 -7.95 0.30 -3.67
N TYR A 55 -7.76 -0.80 -2.94
CA TYR A 55 -8.13 -0.87 -1.54
C TYR A 55 -7.24 -1.88 -0.80
N VAL A 56 -7.22 -1.75 0.53
CA VAL A 56 -6.62 -2.71 1.46
C VAL A 56 -7.66 -3.29 2.40
N GLU A 57 -7.63 -4.61 2.57
CA GLU A 57 -8.44 -5.33 3.54
C GLU A 57 -7.53 -6.14 4.47
N TRP A 58 -7.76 -6.10 5.78
CA TRP A 58 -7.14 -7.04 6.71
C TRP A 58 -7.91 -8.37 6.73
N MET A 59 -7.18 -9.48 6.85
CA MET A 59 -7.73 -10.83 6.80
C MET A 59 -7.82 -11.52 8.18
N ASP A 60 -7.29 -10.89 9.22
CA ASP A 60 -7.25 -11.46 10.56
C ASP A 60 -8.01 -10.60 11.57
N ASN A 61 -7.32 -9.87 12.44
CA ASN A 61 -7.95 -9.09 13.50
C ASN A 61 -7.84 -7.60 13.18
N ASN A 62 -8.91 -6.85 13.42
CA ASN A 62 -8.95 -5.41 13.23
C ASN A 62 -7.94 -4.65 14.12
N ARG A 63 -7.54 -5.22 15.28
CA ARG A 63 -6.50 -4.63 16.12
C ARG A 63 -5.12 -5.18 15.75
N GLN A 64 -4.30 -4.33 15.12
CA GLN A 64 -2.94 -4.66 14.67
C GLN A 64 -2.87 -5.90 13.76
N PRO A 65 -3.61 -5.90 12.63
CA PRO A 65 -3.57 -7.00 11.68
C PRO A 65 -2.17 -7.29 11.17
N ARG A 66 -1.94 -8.53 10.76
CA ARG A 66 -0.67 -8.99 10.17
C ARG A 66 -0.85 -9.59 8.78
N LYS A 67 -2.09 -9.89 8.39
CA LYS A 67 -2.44 -10.45 7.08
C LYS A 67 -3.32 -9.49 6.32
N PHE A 68 -2.91 -9.12 5.10
CA PHE A 68 -3.61 -8.14 4.28
C PHE A 68 -3.82 -8.64 2.86
N VAL A 69 -4.91 -8.19 2.24
CA VAL A 69 -5.11 -8.20 0.78
C VAL A 69 -5.05 -6.76 0.31
N ILE A 70 -4.20 -6.49 -0.67
CA ILE A 70 -4.23 -5.25 -1.44
C ILE A 70 -4.75 -5.60 -2.82
N ASN A 71 -5.81 -4.94 -3.27
CA ASN A 71 -6.29 -5.06 -4.63
C ASN A 71 -6.08 -3.74 -5.37
N ILE A 72 -5.32 -3.78 -6.46
CA ILE A 72 -5.13 -2.64 -7.36
C ILE A 72 -5.89 -2.94 -8.64
N TYR A 73 -6.83 -2.07 -9.01
CA TYR A 73 -7.48 -2.15 -10.30
C TYR A 73 -6.55 -1.63 -11.38
N THR A 74 -6.51 -2.32 -12.52
CA THR A 74 -5.61 -1.98 -13.61
C THR A 74 -6.35 -1.97 -14.93
N THR A 75 -6.00 -1.04 -15.80
CA THR A 75 -6.39 -1.09 -17.22
C THR A 75 -5.66 -2.23 -17.94
N SER A 76 -5.93 -2.42 -19.23
CA SER A 76 -5.28 -3.46 -20.04
C SER A 76 -3.75 -3.37 -20.11
N ASN A 77 -3.20 -2.15 -20.04
CA ASN A 77 -1.75 -1.91 -20.08
C ASN A 77 -1.34 -0.85 -19.04
N PRO A 78 -1.34 -1.19 -17.75
CA PRO A 78 -1.04 -0.24 -16.68
C PRO A 78 0.44 0.11 -16.70
N SER A 79 0.75 1.39 -16.53
CA SER A 79 2.15 1.80 -16.39
C SER A 79 2.75 1.26 -15.09
N LEU A 80 4.04 0.94 -15.11
CA LEU A 80 4.74 0.53 -13.89
C LEU A 80 4.67 1.62 -12.80
N ARG A 81 4.72 2.89 -13.20
CA ARG A 81 4.61 4.03 -12.27
C ARG A 81 3.28 4.03 -11.54
N TYR A 82 2.17 3.80 -12.25
CA TYR A 82 0.84 3.69 -11.66
C TYR A 82 0.78 2.57 -10.61
N ILE A 83 1.20 1.36 -10.98
CA ILE A 83 1.17 0.22 -10.04
C ILE A 83 2.00 0.51 -8.78
N ILE A 84 3.19 1.09 -8.93
CA ILE A 84 4.08 1.36 -7.81
C ILE A 84 3.60 2.54 -6.96
N SER A 85 3.00 3.58 -7.55
CA SER A 85 2.38 4.67 -6.76
C SER A 85 1.19 4.16 -5.99
N THR A 86 0.26 3.45 -6.63
CA THR A 86 -0.90 2.91 -5.94
C THR A 86 -0.50 1.90 -4.86
N LEU A 87 0.48 1.02 -5.13
CA LEU A 87 1.03 0.14 -4.10
C LEU A 87 1.69 0.93 -2.96
N ALA A 88 2.34 2.05 -3.23
CA ALA A 88 2.94 2.88 -2.18
C ALA A 88 1.87 3.46 -1.24
N HIS A 89 0.74 3.90 -1.80
CA HIS A 89 -0.41 4.37 -1.06
C HIS A 89 -0.95 3.28 -0.11
N GLU A 90 -1.34 2.13 -0.67
CA GLU A 90 -1.90 1.02 0.10
C GLU A 90 -0.94 0.46 1.16
N MET A 91 0.36 0.45 0.86
CA MET A 91 1.37 0.03 1.84
C MET A 91 1.51 1.00 3.02
N VAL A 92 1.19 2.29 2.84
CA VAL A 92 1.10 3.23 3.96
C VAL A 92 -0.07 2.86 4.87
N HIS A 93 -1.23 2.48 4.34
CA HIS A 93 -2.32 1.96 5.15
C HIS A 93 -1.94 0.68 5.89
N VAL A 94 -1.30 -0.28 5.21
CA VAL A 94 -0.74 -1.47 5.90
C VAL A 94 0.16 -1.07 7.07
N LYS A 95 1.04 -0.08 6.87
CA LYS A 95 1.89 0.46 7.95
C LYS A 95 1.08 1.08 9.08
N GLN A 96 0.05 1.86 8.76
CA GLN A 96 -0.81 2.50 9.75
C GLN A 96 -1.54 1.44 10.60
N PHE A 97 -2.12 0.41 9.98
CA PHE A 97 -2.78 -0.69 10.70
C PHE A 97 -1.80 -1.52 11.53
N VAL A 98 -0.66 -1.91 10.94
CA VAL A 98 0.36 -2.73 11.63
C VAL A 98 0.87 -2.04 12.89
N LYS A 99 1.05 -0.71 12.84
CA LYS A 99 1.54 0.11 13.96
C LYS A 99 0.45 0.61 14.91
N ASN A 100 -0.81 0.17 14.73
CA ASN A 100 -1.94 0.65 15.52
C ASN A 100 -2.14 2.18 15.42
N GLU A 101 -1.67 2.79 14.33
CA GLU A 101 -1.88 4.21 14.06
C GLU A 101 -3.27 4.45 13.49
N LEU A 102 -3.83 3.50 12.74
CA LEU A 102 -5.20 3.52 12.22
C LEU A 102 -5.95 2.28 12.72
N ILE A 103 -7.17 2.47 13.19
CA ILE A 103 -8.11 1.42 13.57
C ILE A 103 -9.47 1.81 13.00
N ASP A 104 -10.02 1.01 12.11
CA ASP A 104 -11.38 1.22 11.62
C ASP A 104 -12.38 0.57 12.56
N LEU A 105 -13.38 1.30 13.02
CA LEU A 105 -14.42 0.78 13.90
C LEU A 105 -15.75 0.82 13.14
N PRO A 106 -16.04 -0.19 12.31
CA PRO A 106 -17.35 -0.34 11.70
C PRO A 106 -18.36 -0.71 12.81
N SER A 107 -18.93 0.29 13.46
CA SER A 107 -20.05 0.17 14.39
C SER A 107 -21.31 0.68 13.68
N THR A 108 -22.41 -0.06 13.84
CA THR A 108 -23.67 0.05 13.08
C THR A 108 -24.35 1.41 13.07
N ASN A 109 -23.91 2.38 13.90
CA ASN A 109 -24.53 3.71 13.96
C ASN A 109 -23.59 4.87 13.57
N TYR A 110 -22.27 4.68 13.59
CA TYR A 110 -21.31 5.73 13.24
C TYR A 110 -20.08 5.08 12.61
N ASN A 111 -19.86 5.35 11.33
CA ASN A 111 -18.60 5.06 10.65
C ASN A 111 -17.50 5.88 11.35
N VAL A 112 -16.77 5.27 12.26
CA VAL A 112 -15.73 5.94 13.06
C VAL A 112 -14.40 5.23 12.84
N SER A 113 -13.36 6.01 12.60
CA SER A 113 -11.98 5.51 12.61
C SER A 113 -11.17 6.22 13.69
N VAL A 114 -10.23 5.50 14.29
CA VAL A 114 -9.27 6.05 15.25
C VAL A 114 -7.94 6.21 14.53
N PHE A 115 -7.46 7.44 14.42
CA PHE A 115 -6.15 7.73 13.88
C PHE A 115 -5.26 8.42 14.90
N LYS A 116 -4.12 7.81 15.25
CA LYS A 116 -3.15 8.27 16.25
C LYS A 116 -3.85 8.71 17.55
N ASN A 117 -4.68 7.82 18.10
CA ASN A 117 -5.47 8.00 19.32
C ASN A 117 -6.56 9.10 19.26
N LYS A 118 -6.91 9.60 18.07
CA LYS A 118 -8.03 10.54 17.87
C LYS A 118 -9.16 9.87 17.10
N LYS A 119 -10.41 10.07 17.53
CA LYS A 119 -11.60 9.54 16.85
C LYS A 119 -12.07 10.51 15.76
N TYR A 120 -12.39 9.98 14.59
CA TYR A 120 -12.93 10.73 13.45
C TYR A 120 -14.26 10.10 13.05
N ASN A 121 -15.29 10.94 12.89
CA ASN A 121 -16.57 10.52 12.35
C ASN A 121 -16.54 10.69 10.83
N LEU A 122 -16.57 9.58 10.09
CA LEU A 122 -16.45 9.58 8.63
C LEU A 122 -17.66 10.23 7.93
N ASN A 123 -18.78 10.38 8.62
CA ASN A 123 -19.93 11.15 8.11
C ASN A 123 -19.70 12.67 8.17
N ARG A 124 -18.62 13.13 8.83
CA ARG A 124 -18.28 14.55 9.02
C ARG A 124 -16.97 14.96 8.38
N VAL A 125 -16.18 14.01 7.89
CA VAL A 125 -14.86 14.25 7.31
C VAL A 125 -14.84 13.64 5.92
N ALA A 126 -14.73 14.49 4.90
CA ALA A 126 -14.63 14.05 3.51
C ALA A 126 -13.39 13.17 3.33
N TYR A 127 -13.46 12.20 2.40
CA TYR A 127 -12.42 11.19 2.19
C TYR A 127 -11.00 11.79 2.08
N TYR A 128 -10.80 12.77 1.20
CA TYR A 128 -9.50 13.42 1.00
C TYR A 128 -9.00 14.24 2.21
N ASP A 129 -9.88 14.61 3.13
CA ASP A 129 -9.55 15.33 4.36
C ASP A 129 -9.28 14.39 5.54
N GLN A 130 -9.44 13.08 5.35
CA GLN A 130 -9.14 12.10 6.37
C GLN A 130 -7.62 12.08 6.61
N PRO A 131 -7.15 12.17 7.87
CA PRO A 131 -5.73 12.38 8.16
C PRO A 131 -4.82 11.21 7.78
N TRP A 132 -5.37 9.98 7.71
CA TRP A 132 -4.64 8.83 7.19
C TRP A 132 -4.46 8.90 5.67
N GLU A 133 -5.46 9.36 4.92
CA GLU A 133 -5.40 9.62 3.48
C GLU A 133 -4.38 10.72 3.17
N ILE A 134 -4.42 11.82 3.93
CA ILE A 134 -3.42 12.91 3.79
C ILE A 134 -2.00 12.36 4.00
N GLU A 135 -1.78 11.51 5.01
CA GLU A 135 -0.48 10.85 5.20
C GLU A 135 -0.13 9.91 4.03
N ALA A 136 -1.09 9.12 3.55
CA ALA A 136 -0.90 8.18 2.44
C ALA A 136 -0.52 8.91 1.14
N PHE A 137 -1.30 9.89 0.70
CA PHE A 137 -1.01 10.70 -0.49
C PHE A 137 0.31 11.47 -0.38
N GLY A 138 0.61 12.01 0.81
CA GLY A 138 1.88 12.70 1.04
C GLY A 138 3.10 11.77 0.92
N ARG A 139 3.01 10.56 1.48
CA ARG A 139 4.09 9.57 1.45
C ARG A 139 4.22 8.89 0.09
N GLU A 140 3.11 8.62 -0.60
CA GLU A 140 3.05 7.98 -1.90
C GLU A 140 4.07 8.61 -2.86
N ARG A 141 3.96 9.93 -3.07
CA ARG A 141 4.82 10.69 -3.97
C ARG A 141 6.30 10.55 -3.64
N GLY A 142 6.65 10.67 -2.36
CA GLY A 142 8.03 10.57 -1.89
C GLY A 142 8.60 9.16 -2.03
N LEU A 143 7.83 8.14 -1.62
CA LEU A 143 8.23 6.73 -1.69
C LEU A 143 8.41 6.25 -3.12
N THR A 144 7.48 6.60 -4.01
CA THR A 144 7.55 6.25 -5.43
C THR A 144 8.77 6.89 -6.08
N ARG A 145 9.02 8.18 -5.83
CA ARG A 145 10.19 8.88 -6.38
C ARG A 145 11.49 8.25 -5.91
N GLU A 146 11.65 8.08 -4.60
CA GLU A 146 12.87 7.52 -4.02
C GLU A 146 13.14 6.10 -4.55
N TYR A 147 12.10 5.27 -4.67
CA TYR A 147 12.23 3.93 -5.23
C TYR A 147 12.76 3.95 -6.67
N PHE A 148 12.15 4.75 -7.55
CA PHE A 148 12.59 4.83 -8.94
C PHE A 148 13.99 5.43 -9.09
N GLU A 149 14.38 6.39 -8.24
CA GLU A 149 15.75 6.91 -8.19
C GLU A 149 16.76 5.81 -7.81
N LYS A 150 16.44 4.98 -6.81
CA LYS A 150 17.27 3.81 -6.44
C LYS A 150 17.39 2.80 -7.58
N VAL A 151 16.28 2.45 -8.22
CA VAL A 151 16.27 1.54 -9.38
C VAL A 151 17.14 2.10 -10.52
N LYS A 152 17.01 3.40 -10.82
CA LYS A 152 17.79 4.07 -11.86
C LYS A 152 19.28 4.07 -11.55
N LEU A 153 19.66 4.46 -10.32
CA LEU A 153 21.04 4.46 -9.86
C LEU A 153 21.64 3.08 -9.99
N ALA A 154 20.91 2.06 -9.59
CA ALA A 154 21.46 0.73 -9.55
C ALA A 154 21.54 0.07 -10.93
N LYS A 155 20.60 0.39 -11.85
CA LYS A 155 20.75 0.07 -13.28
C LYS A 155 22.02 0.69 -13.88
N LYS A 156 22.36 1.92 -13.49
CA LYS A 156 23.59 2.62 -13.92
C LYS A 156 24.85 1.93 -13.37
N LEU A 157 24.85 1.55 -12.09
CA LEU A 157 26.02 0.95 -11.44
C LEU A 157 26.28 -0.50 -11.88
N LEU A 158 25.23 -1.30 -12.04
CA LEU A 158 25.38 -2.74 -12.26
C LEU A 158 25.29 -3.17 -13.73
N LYS A 159 24.98 -2.24 -14.65
CA LYS A 159 24.81 -2.50 -16.10
C LYS A 159 23.88 -3.68 -16.46
N ARG A 160 23.07 -4.17 -15.52
CA ARG A 160 22.10 -5.26 -15.67
C ARG A 160 20.86 -5.02 -14.82
N PRO A 161 19.73 -5.70 -15.08
CA PRO A 161 18.51 -5.56 -14.26
C PRO A 161 18.76 -6.10 -12.86
N VAL A 162 18.48 -5.32 -11.81
CA VAL A 162 18.87 -5.70 -10.44
C VAL A 162 17.68 -5.91 -9.53
N ASP A 163 17.76 -6.95 -8.69
CA ASP A 163 16.88 -7.18 -7.53
C ASP A 163 17.57 -6.70 -6.25
N PHE A 164 16.87 -5.87 -5.48
CA PHE A 164 17.28 -5.41 -4.13
C PHE A 164 16.32 -5.96 -3.07
#